data_AF-A0A7S2LRS9-F1
#
_entry.id   AF-A0A7S2LRS9-F1
#
_cell.length_a   1.000
_cell.length_b   1.000
_cell.length_c   1.000
_cell.angle_alpha   90.00
_cell.angle_beta   90.00
_cell.angle_gamma   90.00
#
_symmetry.space_group_name_H-M   'P 1'
#
loop_
_entity.id
_entity.type
_entity.pdbx_description
1 polymer ?
#
loop_
_entity_poly.entity_id
_entity_poly.type
_entity_poly.pdbx_seq_one_letter_code
_entity_poly.pdbx_strand_id
1 'polypeptide(L)'
;MASHPALLPFIESRQTRHAYIDRTQTLLSALTSQDRDDNTILTLTNIESTDERRPTSTYIIRPPSPKELAVLLDPQQCNCRLSDESSSIKLMYRAAGNGEAPSMATWDVSPSLKEQVRNCCFGGQVIIGLLLDGPDAVIVDTRHKNIANMIGISNNGLIQNSILEPGCAIHNNSEVSNTHVMKYAAIIGCGSLTCTEESVAKSSKSCAFDMYNGSMDIEVGPEAGGGRVVNVNVESTMVDVCHALNIDSNGGTSAPLVQFDTKTGGGGVVMNVLCPHSSILHTPQTNHVQLLPHSSIDSATSVSSALLLPESTIKNGCTVSHALLQWNATLTSQSDAHHVFLMERSEVGPHSFTANTIYGPDSHVSGGEVHCTIFG
;
A
#
# COMPACT_ATOMS: atom_id res chain seq x y z
N MET A 1 13.29 16.18 22.50
CA MET A 1 14.21 16.98 21.65
C MET A 1 13.34 17.82 20.73
N ALA A 2 13.68 19.08 20.48
CA ALA A 2 13.01 19.84 19.42
C ALA A 2 13.54 19.32 18.06
N SER A 3 12.65 18.89 17.17
CA SER A 3 13.03 18.52 15.81
C SER A 3 13.46 19.78 15.05
N HIS A 4 14.51 19.65 14.23
CA HIS A 4 14.91 20.74 13.34
C HIS A 4 13.82 20.94 12.27
N PRO A 5 13.38 22.17 11.95
CA PRO A 5 12.25 22.40 11.04
C PRO A 5 12.39 21.71 9.67
N ALA A 6 13.61 21.64 9.13
CA ALA A 6 13.89 20.95 7.87
C ALA A 6 13.68 19.42 7.92
N LEU A 7 13.69 18.81 9.11
CA LEU A 7 13.43 17.37 9.28
C LEU A 7 11.95 17.04 9.51
N LEU A 8 11.10 18.07 9.71
CA LEU A 8 9.68 17.86 10.02
C LEU A 8 8.95 17.02 8.95
N PRO A 9 9.12 17.24 7.62
CA PRO A 9 8.44 16.43 6.60
C PRO A 9 8.82 14.94 6.65
N PHE A 10 10.09 14.64 6.91
CA PHE A 10 10.59 13.27 7.03
C PHE A 10 10.04 12.56 8.28
N ILE A 11 9.91 13.28 9.39
CA ILE A 11 9.32 12.77 10.63
C ILE A 11 7.81 12.54 10.47
N GLU A 12 7.09 13.50 9.87
CA GLU A 12 5.65 13.41 9.61
C GLU A 12 5.32 12.29 8.61
N SER A 13 6.14 12.12 7.56
CA SER A 13 6.05 10.98 6.64
C SER A 13 6.20 9.66 7.37
N ARG A 14 7.28 9.50 8.17
CA ARG A 14 7.51 8.27 8.94
C ARG A 14 6.34 7.97 9.86
N GLN A 15 5.84 8.95 10.60
CA GLN A 15 4.70 8.80 11.51
C GLN A 15 3.43 8.39 10.77
N THR A 16 3.12 9.05 9.65
CA THR A 16 1.97 8.74 8.79
C THR A 16 2.06 7.33 8.25
N ARG A 17 3.24 6.93 7.74
CA ARG A 17 3.52 5.60 7.21
C ARG A 17 3.35 4.50 8.26
N HIS A 18 3.91 4.70 9.46
CA HIS A 18 3.74 3.75 10.56
C HIS A 18 2.28 3.68 11.04
N ALA A 19 1.56 4.81 11.08
CA ALA A 19 0.13 4.80 11.42
C ALA A 19 -0.72 3.97 10.43
N TYR A 20 -0.41 4.02 9.11
CA TYR A 20 -1.04 3.14 8.11
C TYR A 20 -0.67 1.67 8.31
N ILE A 21 0.60 1.38 8.63
CA ILE A 21 1.08 0.02 8.92
C ILE A 21 0.42 -0.56 10.18
N ASP A 22 0.43 0.18 11.30
CA ASP A 22 -0.15 -0.23 12.58
C ASP A 22 -1.67 -0.42 12.47
N ARG A 23 -2.35 0.43 11.69
CA ARG A 23 -3.77 0.26 11.34
C ARG A 23 -4.01 -1.04 10.57
N THR A 24 -3.14 -1.35 9.60
CA THR A 24 -3.21 -2.59 8.81
C THR A 24 -2.93 -3.82 9.67
N GLN A 25 -1.93 -3.78 10.56
CA GLN A 25 -1.66 -4.84 11.53
C GLN A 25 -2.84 -5.06 12.48
N THR A 26 -3.46 -3.99 12.97
CA THR A 26 -4.65 -4.07 13.83
C THR A 26 -5.80 -4.77 13.11
N LEU A 27 -6.07 -4.40 11.86
CA LEU A 27 -7.10 -5.03 11.03
C LEU A 27 -6.76 -6.50 10.67
N LEU A 28 -5.50 -6.81 10.41
CA LEU A 28 -5.02 -8.17 10.17
C LEU A 28 -5.15 -9.06 11.43
N SER A 29 -4.97 -8.51 12.62
CA SER A 29 -5.19 -9.25 13.86
C SER A 29 -6.67 -9.59 14.08
N ALA A 30 -7.60 -8.72 13.65
CA ALA A 30 -9.04 -8.98 13.68
C ALA A 30 -9.52 -9.91 12.54
N LEU A 31 -8.77 -9.99 11.44
CA LEU A 31 -8.98 -11.00 10.39
C LEU A 31 -8.62 -12.40 10.93
N THR A 32 -7.41 -12.51 11.49
CA THR A 32 -6.79 -13.77 11.94
C THR A 32 -7.27 -14.29 13.31
N SER A 33 -8.05 -13.51 14.05
CA SER A 33 -8.68 -13.96 15.31
C SER A 33 -9.48 -15.25 15.10
N GLN A 34 -9.18 -16.29 15.89
CA GLN A 34 -9.75 -17.64 15.70
C GLN A 34 -11.24 -17.72 16.01
N ASP A 35 -11.78 -16.80 16.82
CA ASP A 35 -13.21 -16.69 17.07
C ASP A 35 -13.94 -16.24 15.79
N ARG A 36 -14.54 -17.23 15.11
CA ARG A 36 -15.33 -17.04 13.88
C ARG A 36 -16.65 -16.33 14.13
N ASP A 37 -17.19 -16.45 15.34
CA ASP A 37 -18.55 -16.03 15.70
C ASP A 37 -18.60 -14.69 16.46
N ASP A 38 -17.46 -14.13 16.86
CA ASP A 38 -17.40 -12.93 17.72
C ASP A 38 -17.41 -11.61 16.94
N ASN A 39 -18.16 -10.65 17.49
CA ASN A 39 -18.23 -9.26 17.01
C ASN A 39 -17.04 -8.46 17.56
N THR A 40 -16.06 -8.16 16.71
CA THR A 40 -14.91 -7.31 17.08
C THR A 40 -15.23 -5.84 16.83
N ILE A 41 -15.29 -5.03 17.89
CA ILE A 41 -15.42 -3.57 17.78
C ILE A 41 -14.02 -2.96 17.91
N LEU A 42 -13.48 -2.44 16.82
CA LEU A 42 -12.19 -1.75 16.77
C LEU A 42 -12.40 -0.23 16.81
N THR A 43 -11.50 0.49 17.49
CA THR A 43 -11.40 1.94 17.35
C THR A 43 -10.04 2.27 16.79
N LEU A 44 -10.03 2.80 15.56
CA LEU A 44 -8.81 3.09 14.79
C LEU A 44 -8.60 4.61 14.75
N THR A 45 -7.35 5.05 14.84
CA THR A 45 -6.98 6.46 14.69
C THR A 45 -7.28 6.94 13.27
N ASN A 46 -7.84 8.15 13.16
CA ASN A 46 -7.97 8.84 11.89
C ASN A 46 -6.60 9.43 11.52
N ILE A 47 -6.03 8.94 10.41
CA ILE A 47 -4.66 9.28 9.99
C ILE A 47 -4.63 10.61 9.24
N GLU A 48 -5.75 10.99 8.62
CA GLU A 48 -5.91 12.25 7.89
C GLU A 48 -6.37 13.38 8.84
N SER A 49 -5.63 14.48 8.85
CA SER A 49 -5.82 15.59 9.79
C SER A 49 -6.79 16.67 9.32
N THR A 50 -7.29 16.60 8.08
CA THR A 50 -7.81 17.76 7.35
C THR A 50 -9.31 18.01 7.47
N ASP A 51 -10.15 17.00 7.67
CA ASP A 51 -11.62 17.17 7.67
C ASP A 51 -12.40 16.43 8.78
N GLU A 52 -11.83 15.38 9.41
CA GLU A 52 -12.56 14.64 10.43
C GLU A 52 -12.50 15.31 11.81
N ARG A 53 -13.64 15.85 12.28
CA ARG A 53 -13.82 16.42 13.64
C ARG A 53 -13.57 15.44 14.80
N ARG A 54 -13.20 14.19 14.53
CA ARG A 54 -12.96 13.13 15.51
C ARG A 54 -11.56 12.56 15.28
N PRO A 55 -10.78 12.30 16.35
CA PRO A 55 -9.45 11.70 16.22
C PRO A 55 -9.48 10.20 15.91
N THR A 56 -10.64 9.56 16.04
CA THR A 56 -10.81 8.11 15.86
C THR A 56 -12.12 7.77 15.18
N SER A 57 -12.10 6.64 14.45
CA SER A 57 -13.26 5.99 13.87
C SER A 57 -13.45 4.60 14.47
N THR A 58 -14.67 4.32 14.95
CA THR A 58 -15.06 2.99 15.42
C THR A 58 -15.56 2.16 14.24
N TYR A 59 -15.01 0.97 14.09
CA TYR A 59 -15.39 -0.03 13.09
C TYR A 59 -15.92 -1.27 13.79
N ILE A 60 -16.97 -1.85 13.24
CA ILE A 60 -17.54 -3.13 13.67
C ILE A 60 -17.08 -4.16 12.65
N ILE A 61 -16.49 -5.26 13.10
CA ILE A 61 -16.14 -6.43 12.27
C ILE A 61 -16.89 -7.63 12.83
N ARG A 62 -17.66 -8.34 12.01
CA ARG A 62 -18.48 -9.48 12.43
C ARG A 62 -18.67 -10.52 11.32
N PRO A 63 -19.01 -11.79 11.60
CA PRO A 63 -19.53 -12.69 10.57
C PRO A 63 -20.81 -12.14 9.92
N PRO A 64 -21.09 -12.45 8.63
CA PRO A 64 -22.39 -12.21 8.02
C PRO A 64 -23.46 -13.07 8.69
N SER A 65 -24.66 -12.52 8.87
CA SER A 65 -25.82 -13.27 9.30
C SER A 65 -26.24 -14.30 8.22
N PRO A 66 -27.02 -15.35 8.56
CA PRO A 66 -27.50 -16.31 7.57
C PRO A 66 -28.27 -15.67 6.40
N LYS A 67 -28.93 -14.52 6.65
CA LYS A 67 -29.65 -13.75 5.63
C LYS A 67 -28.68 -13.04 4.67
N GLU A 68 -27.64 -12.40 5.21
CA GLU A 68 -26.61 -11.72 4.42
C GLU A 68 -25.76 -12.70 3.61
N LEU A 69 -25.44 -13.87 4.20
CA LEU A 69 -24.75 -14.95 3.49
C LEU A 69 -25.61 -15.51 2.35
N ALA A 70 -26.92 -15.69 2.56
CA ALA A 70 -27.82 -16.08 1.48
C ALA A 70 -27.87 -15.04 0.36
N VAL A 71 -27.87 -13.74 0.68
CA VAL A 71 -27.81 -12.65 -0.30
C VAL A 71 -26.51 -12.66 -1.10
N LEU A 72 -25.37 -12.88 -0.44
CA LEU A 72 -24.06 -13.00 -1.08
C LEU A 72 -24.01 -14.18 -2.07
N LEU A 73 -24.52 -15.35 -1.66
CA LEU A 73 -24.41 -16.59 -2.44
C LEU A 73 -25.54 -16.80 -3.47
N ASP A 74 -26.62 -16.01 -3.43
CA ASP A 74 -27.75 -16.12 -4.37
C ASP A 74 -27.32 -15.68 -5.80
N PRO A 75 -27.40 -16.57 -6.81
CA PRO A 75 -27.08 -16.25 -8.21
C PRO A 75 -27.94 -15.14 -8.83
N GLN A 76 -29.11 -14.84 -8.26
CA GLN A 76 -30.00 -13.75 -8.72
C GLN A 76 -29.71 -12.40 -8.05
N GLN A 77 -28.83 -12.37 -7.05
CA GLN A 77 -28.49 -11.18 -6.28
C GLN A 77 -27.01 -10.83 -6.42
N CYS A 78 -26.16 -11.26 -5.48
CA CYS A 78 -24.73 -10.98 -5.51
C CYS A 78 -23.94 -12.03 -6.31
N ASN A 79 -24.45 -13.25 -6.53
CA ASN A 79 -23.78 -14.32 -7.29
C ASN A 79 -22.31 -14.55 -6.88
N CYS A 80 -22.02 -14.46 -5.57
CA CYS A 80 -20.69 -14.69 -5.04
C CYS A 80 -20.47 -16.17 -4.71
N ARG A 81 -19.21 -16.57 -4.59
CA ARG A 81 -18.77 -17.95 -4.31
C ARG A 81 -17.65 -17.96 -3.28
N LEU A 82 -17.52 -19.06 -2.56
CA LEU A 82 -16.34 -19.38 -1.76
C LEU A 82 -15.44 -20.34 -2.57
N SER A 83 -14.12 -20.21 -2.47
CA SER A 83 -13.19 -21.13 -3.16
C SER A 83 -13.15 -22.51 -2.52
N ASP A 84 -13.38 -22.58 -1.20
CA ASP A 84 -13.37 -23.81 -0.40
C ASP A 84 -14.23 -23.66 0.88
N GLU A 85 -14.34 -24.73 1.67
CA GLU A 85 -15.02 -24.73 2.97
C GLU A 85 -14.19 -24.10 4.10
N SER A 86 -12.89 -23.86 3.89
CA SER A 86 -12.03 -23.20 4.88
C SER A 86 -12.25 -21.68 4.92
N SER A 87 -12.67 -21.12 3.77
CA SER A 87 -12.92 -19.70 3.55
C SER A 87 -13.97 -19.12 4.50
N SER A 88 -13.70 -17.92 5.01
CA SER A 88 -14.58 -17.21 5.93
C SER A 88 -14.69 -15.73 5.56
N ILE A 89 -15.92 -15.25 5.48
CA ILE A 89 -16.23 -13.83 5.27
C ILE A 89 -16.53 -13.20 6.63
N LYS A 90 -15.96 -12.03 6.89
CA LYS A 90 -16.40 -11.07 7.90
C LYS A 90 -16.87 -9.81 7.18
N LEU A 91 -17.87 -9.12 7.71
CA LEU A 91 -18.34 -7.81 7.27
C LEU A 91 -17.71 -6.75 8.19
N MET A 92 -17.25 -5.64 7.62
CA MET A 92 -16.77 -4.48 8.36
C MET A 92 -17.54 -3.23 7.99
N TYR A 93 -17.89 -2.39 8.96
CA TYR A 93 -18.49 -1.09 8.67
C TYR A 93 -18.21 -0.08 9.78
N ARG A 94 -18.22 1.20 9.42
CA ARG A 94 -18.06 2.31 10.36
C ARG A 94 -19.31 2.40 11.25
N ALA A 95 -19.12 2.43 12.56
CA ALA A 95 -20.21 2.74 13.46
C ALA A 95 -20.58 4.23 13.36
N ALA A 96 -21.87 4.54 13.39
CA ALA A 96 -22.34 5.87 13.73
C ALA A 96 -21.75 6.29 15.08
N GLY A 97 -21.56 7.60 15.27
CA GLY A 97 -21.09 8.11 16.55
C GLY A 97 -22.06 7.78 17.70
N ASN A 98 -21.65 8.11 18.92
CA ASN A 98 -22.51 8.10 20.12
C ASN A 98 -22.71 6.73 20.80
N GLY A 99 -21.84 5.75 20.52
CA GLY A 99 -21.84 4.46 21.24
C GLY A 99 -22.82 3.42 20.69
N GLU A 100 -23.39 3.66 19.51
CA GLU A 100 -24.36 2.78 18.84
C GLU A 100 -23.73 1.49 18.27
N ALA A 101 -22.41 1.33 18.39
CA ALA A 101 -21.68 0.20 17.80
C ALA A 101 -22.21 -1.20 18.22
N PRO A 102 -22.57 -1.48 19.49
CA PRO A 102 -23.14 -2.77 19.87
C PRO A 102 -24.52 -3.03 19.24
N SER A 103 -25.35 -2.00 19.08
CA SER A 103 -26.65 -2.11 18.39
C SER A 103 -26.50 -2.23 16.87
N MET A 104 -25.52 -1.54 16.28
CA MET A 104 -25.21 -1.65 14.86
C MET A 104 -24.61 -3.01 14.49
N ALA A 105 -23.97 -3.71 15.43
CA ALA A 105 -23.45 -5.07 15.20
C ALA A 105 -24.56 -6.12 14.93
N THR A 106 -25.83 -5.82 15.20
CA THR A 106 -26.96 -6.71 14.87
C THR A 106 -27.82 -6.20 13.70
N TRP A 107 -27.41 -5.13 13.01
CA TRP A 107 -28.12 -4.61 11.84
C TRP A 107 -27.99 -5.55 10.64
N ASP A 108 -29.09 -5.72 9.91
CA ASP A 108 -29.13 -6.41 8.62
C ASP A 108 -28.63 -5.49 7.51
N VAL A 109 -27.39 -5.72 7.05
CA VAL A 109 -26.74 -4.95 5.98
C VAL A 109 -26.92 -5.59 4.60
N SER A 110 -27.87 -6.53 4.47
CA SER A 110 -28.26 -7.13 3.19
C SER A 110 -28.58 -6.13 2.07
N PRO A 111 -29.19 -4.93 2.31
CA PRO A 111 -29.40 -3.96 1.24
C PRO A 111 -28.08 -3.43 0.67
N SER A 112 -27.18 -2.94 1.53
CA SER A 112 -25.86 -2.41 1.16
C SER A 112 -25.00 -3.45 0.44
N LEU A 113 -25.06 -4.73 0.85
CA LEU A 113 -24.37 -5.83 0.17
C LEU A 113 -24.80 -5.97 -1.30
N LYS A 114 -26.10 -5.85 -1.62
CA LYS A 114 -26.62 -5.97 -2.99
C LYS A 114 -26.19 -4.82 -3.90
N GLU A 115 -25.89 -3.68 -3.30
CA GLU A 115 -25.47 -2.47 -4.00
C GLU A 115 -23.95 -2.45 -4.21
N GLN A 116 -23.17 -2.99 -3.26
CA GLN A 116 -21.70 -2.86 -3.22
C GLN A 116 -20.93 -4.13 -3.61
N VAL A 117 -21.55 -5.32 -3.61
CA VAL A 117 -20.85 -6.62 -3.83
C VAL A 117 -21.56 -7.49 -4.86
N ARG A 118 -20.88 -7.81 -5.99
CA ARG A 118 -21.42 -8.70 -7.05
C ARG A 118 -20.33 -9.48 -7.80
N ASN A 119 -20.65 -10.74 -8.13
CA ASN A 119 -19.86 -11.68 -8.94
C ASN A 119 -18.45 -11.97 -8.42
N CYS A 120 -18.27 -12.01 -7.09
CA CYS A 120 -16.97 -12.24 -6.46
C CYS A 120 -16.73 -13.73 -6.14
N CYS A 121 -15.47 -14.19 -6.20
CA CYS A 121 -15.05 -15.46 -5.61
C CYS A 121 -14.09 -15.16 -4.46
N PHE A 122 -14.42 -15.61 -3.25
CA PHE A 122 -13.65 -15.31 -2.04
C PHE A 122 -12.87 -16.54 -1.59
N GLY A 123 -11.57 -16.38 -1.30
CA GLY A 123 -10.72 -17.43 -0.76
C GLY A 123 -10.01 -17.03 0.52
N GLY A 124 -9.88 -17.99 1.45
CA GLY A 124 -9.24 -17.76 2.75
C GLY A 124 -10.08 -16.87 3.67
N GLN A 125 -9.42 -16.01 4.45
CA GLN A 125 -10.11 -15.06 5.31
C GLN A 125 -10.28 -13.71 4.59
N VAL A 126 -11.52 -13.22 4.51
CA VAL A 126 -11.85 -11.95 3.83
C VAL A 126 -12.68 -11.05 4.74
N ILE A 127 -12.33 -9.75 4.81
CA ILE A 127 -13.21 -8.72 5.36
C ILE A 127 -13.77 -7.87 4.23
N ILE A 128 -15.10 -7.93 4.05
CA ILE A 128 -15.85 -7.05 3.17
C ILE A 128 -16.22 -5.80 3.94
N GLY A 129 -15.60 -4.67 3.65
CA GLY A 129 -16.08 -3.38 4.15
C GLY A 129 -17.38 -2.97 3.46
N LEU A 130 -18.23 -2.25 4.18
CA LEU A 130 -19.51 -1.75 3.71
C LEU A 130 -19.69 -0.29 4.12
N LEU A 131 -20.10 0.53 3.15
CA LEU A 131 -20.61 1.87 3.38
C LEU A 131 -22.06 1.78 3.86
N LEU A 132 -22.27 2.18 5.12
CA LEU A 132 -23.59 2.47 5.69
C LEU A 132 -23.77 3.99 5.78
N ASP A 133 -24.98 4.48 5.54
CA ASP A 133 -25.34 5.89 5.29
C ASP A 133 -24.50 6.95 6.04
N GLY A 134 -23.85 7.83 5.27
CA GLY A 134 -22.98 8.90 5.73
C GLY A 134 -22.57 9.81 4.57
N PRO A 135 -21.72 10.84 4.79
CA PRO A 135 -21.23 11.71 3.71
C PRO A 135 -20.36 10.96 2.68
N ASP A 136 -19.85 9.79 3.06
CA ASP A 136 -19.07 8.87 2.23
C ASP A 136 -19.94 7.79 1.57
N ALA A 137 -21.20 7.63 1.99
CA ALA A 137 -22.10 6.68 1.36
C ALA A 137 -22.45 7.14 -0.06
N VAL A 138 -22.72 6.17 -0.93
CA VAL A 138 -22.97 6.42 -2.35
C VAL A 138 -24.23 7.25 -2.54
N ILE A 139 -24.08 8.58 -2.64
CA ILE A 139 -25.16 9.46 -3.05
C ILE A 139 -25.55 9.07 -4.47
N VAL A 140 -26.77 8.54 -4.65
CA VAL A 140 -27.29 7.95 -5.89
C VAL A 140 -27.49 8.99 -7.03
N ASP A 141 -26.98 10.21 -6.86
CA ASP A 141 -27.19 11.33 -7.77
C ASP A 141 -26.13 11.44 -8.89
N THR A 142 -26.39 10.67 -9.95
CA THR A 142 -26.25 11.09 -11.36
C THR A 142 -24.87 11.28 -12.04
N ARG A 143 -23.77 10.61 -11.64
CA ARG A 143 -22.51 10.57 -12.45
C ARG A 143 -21.78 9.23 -12.62
N HIS A 144 -22.45 8.19 -13.13
CA HIS A 144 -21.77 7.00 -13.65
C HIS A 144 -22.23 6.68 -15.09
N LYS A 145 -21.29 6.61 -16.05
CA LYS A 145 -21.61 6.35 -17.47
C LYS A 145 -20.59 5.52 -18.29
N ASN A 146 -19.36 5.23 -17.81
CA ASN A 146 -18.48 4.24 -18.47
C ASN A 146 -17.36 3.64 -17.57
N ILE A 147 -16.94 2.42 -17.93
CA ILE A 147 -16.35 1.34 -17.08
C ILE A 147 -17.28 0.76 -15.96
N ALA A 148 -18.38 0.12 -16.34
CA ALA A 148 -19.48 0.93 -16.87
C ALA A 148 -19.90 1.94 -15.80
N ASN A 149 -20.48 1.48 -14.70
CA ASN A 149 -20.93 2.32 -13.60
C ASN A 149 -20.50 1.73 -12.24
N MET A 150 -19.29 1.19 -12.17
CA MET A 150 -18.92 0.24 -11.11
C MET A 150 -18.63 0.87 -9.74
N ILE A 151 -19.15 0.19 -8.72
CA ILE A 151 -18.72 0.25 -7.32
C ILE A 151 -18.72 -1.22 -6.88
N GLY A 152 -17.55 -1.77 -6.57
CA GLY A 152 -17.31 -3.19 -6.30
C GLY A 152 -16.44 -3.91 -7.33
N ILE A 153 -16.05 -5.15 -7.02
CA ILE A 153 -14.86 -5.80 -7.58
C ILE A 153 -15.25 -7.01 -8.46
N SER A 154 -15.03 -6.98 -9.79
CA SER A 154 -15.61 -7.95 -10.72
C SER A 154 -14.65 -8.75 -11.60
N ASN A 155 -15.06 -10.00 -11.85
CA ASN A 155 -14.60 -10.94 -12.88
C ASN A 155 -13.16 -11.49 -12.76
N ASN A 156 -13.08 -12.76 -12.31
CA ASN A 156 -12.11 -13.81 -12.70
C ASN A 156 -10.89 -14.09 -11.78
N GLY A 157 -10.35 -15.32 -11.94
CA GLY A 157 -9.09 -15.75 -11.32
C GLY A 157 -9.18 -16.28 -9.89
N LEU A 158 -8.49 -15.58 -8.99
CA LEU A 158 -8.46 -15.76 -7.54
C LEU A 158 -8.19 -14.41 -6.86
N ILE A 159 -8.60 -14.24 -5.60
CA ILE A 159 -8.28 -13.10 -4.73
C ILE A 159 -8.12 -13.63 -3.29
N GLN A 160 -7.09 -13.22 -2.54
CA GLN A 160 -6.78 -13.75 -1.20
C GLN A 160 -6.34 -12.70 -0.16
N ASN A 161 -6.68 -13.00 1.11
CA ASN A 161 -6.36 -12.25 2.34
C ASN A 161 -6.52 -10.72 2.19
N SER A 162 -7.72 -10.28 1.79
CA SER A 162 -8.02 -8.88 1.51
C SER A 162 -8.98 -8.25 2.53
N ILE A 163 -8.81 -6.95 2.82
CA ILE A 163 -9.73 -6.10 3.63
C ILE A 163 -10.01 -4.79 2.85
N LEU A 164 -11.24 -4.46 2.45
CA LEU A 164 -11.51 -3.38 1.45
C LEU A 164 -12.71 -2.46 1.82
N GLU A 165 -12.89 -1.30 1.15
CA GLU A 165 -13.96 -0.23 1.26
C GLU A 165 -13.76 0.90 2.31
N PRO A 166 -13.71 2.19 1.90
CA PRO A 166 -14.91 2.84 1.36
C PRO A 166 -14.81 3.45 -0.06
N GLY A 167 -15.70 3.05 -0.99
CA GLY A 167 -15.83 3.60 -2.36
C GLY A 167 -14.99 2.91 -3.44
N CYS A 168 -14.89 1.58 -3.41
CA CYS A 168 -13.92 0.74 -4.13
C CYS A 168 -14.44 0.15 -5.46
N ALA A 169 -13.61 -0.06 -6.48
CA ALA A 169 -13.91 -0.95 -7.64
C ALA A 169 -12.65 -1.58 -8.31
N ILE A 170 -12.57 -2.92 -8.44
CA ILE A 170 -11.40 -3.66 -8.97
C ILE A 170 -11.87 -4.67 -10.05
N HIS A 171 -11.39 -4.65 -11.30
CA HIS A 171 -11.86 -5.60 -12.35
C HIS A 171 -11.07 -5.56 -13.67
N ASN A 172 -10.82 -6.61 -14.45
CA ASN A 172 -11.09 -8.05 -14.32
C ASN A 172 -9.77 -8.79 -14.04
N ASN A 173 -9.73 -9.76 -13.13
CA ASN A 173 -8.51 -10.26 -12.47
C ASN A 173 -8.12 -11.69 -12.90
N SER A 174 -6.95 -12.22 -12.50
CA SER A 174 -6.60 -13.65 -12.69
C SER A 174 -5.90 -14.33 -11.50
N GLU A 175 -5.20 -13.59 -10.63
CA GLU A 175 -4.98 -13.91 -9.21
C GLU A 175 -4.64 -12.62 -8.43
N VAL A 176 -4.99 -12.54 -7.15
CA VAL A 176 -4.61 -11.46 -6.23
C VAL A 176 -4.35 -12.09 -4.86
N SER A 177 -3.31 -11.71 -4.12
CA SER A 177 -3.13 -12.18 -2.75
C SER A 177 -2.46 -11.16 -1.81
N ASN A 178 -2.98 -11.16 -0.59
CA ASN A 178 -2.60 -10.41 0.61
C ASN A 178 -2.68 -8.88 0.44
N THR A 179 -3.79 -8.25 0.87
CA THR A 179 -4.12 -6.84 0.51
C THR A 179 -4.93 -6.10 1.60
N HIS A 180 -4.79 -4.78 1.73
CA HIS A 180 -5.78 -3.93 2.42
C HIS A 180 -5.93 -2.58 1.71
N VAL A 181 -7.17 -2.11 1.46
CA VAL A 181 -7.41 -0.90 0.64
C VAL A 181 -8.58 -0.03 1.14
N MET A 182 -8.24 1.23 1.47
CA MET A 182 -9.12 2.37 1.80
C MET A 182 -8.37 3.68 1.47
N LYS A 183 -8.97 4.75 0.92
CA LYS A 183 -10.37 5.12 0.65
C LYS A 183 -10.54 5.60 -0.81
N TYR A 184 -11.76 5.49 -1.35
CA TYR A 184 -12.17 5.78 -2.73
C TYR A 184 -11.34 5.07 -3.80
N ALA A 185 -11.26 3.74 -3.69
CA ALA A 185 -10.22 2.93 -4.32
C ALA A 185 -10.57 2.30 -5.68
N ALA A 186 -9.56 1.94 -6.49
CA ALA A 186 -9.74 1.06 -7.64
C ALA A 186 -8.45 0.35 -8.10
N ILE A 187 -8.57 -0.86 -8.67
CA ILE A 187 -7.47 -1.61 -9.33
C ILE A 187 -8.04 -2.42 -10.51
N ILE A 188 -7.80 -1.97 -11.74
CA ILE A 188 -8.57 -2.38 -12.93
C ILE A 188 -7.55 -2.60 -14.09
N GLY A 189 -7.36 -3.78 -14.69
CA GLY A 189 -7.83 -5.13 -14.36
C GLY A 189 -6.71 -6.17 -14.46
N CYS A 190 -6.65 -7.10 -13.51
CA CYS A 190 -5.40 -7.71 -13.06
C CYS A 190 -4.99 -9.04 -13.74
N GLY A 191 -3.66 -9.25 -13.76
CA GLY A 191 -3.04 -10.57 -13.86
C GLY A 191 -2.93 -11.22 -12.48
N SER A 192 -1.70 -11.51 -12.03
CA SER A 192 -1.36 -12.04 -10.70
C SER A 192 -0.75 -10.93 -9.83
N LEU A 193 -1.46 -10.54 -8.76
CA LEU A 193 -0.93 -9.72 -7.66
C LEU A 193 -0.59 -10.66 -6.49
N THR A 194 0.59 -10.53 -5.87
CA THR A 194 0.95 -11.40 -4.73
C THR A 194 1.68 -10.65 -3.61
N CYS A 195 1.85 -11.32 -2.47
CA CYS A 195 2.85 -10.98 -1.46
C CYS A 195 3.24 -12.28 -0.73
N THR A 196 4.33 -12.93 -1.16
CA THR A 196 4.80 -14.17 -0.53
C THR A 196 5.63 -13.86 0.72
N GLU A 197 5.67 -14.78 1.69
CA GLU A 197 6.57 -14.64 2.84
C GLU A 197 8.04 -14.53 2.40
N GLU A 198 8.41 -15.20 1.30
CA GLU A 198 9.74 -15.07 0.66
C GLU A 198 10.04 -13.65 0.14
N SER A 199 9.02 -12.89 -0.25
CA SER A 199 9.16 -11.48 -0.67
C SER A 199 9.31 -10.51 0.50
N VAL A 200 9.05 -10.95 1.73
CA VAL A 200 9.11 -10.16 2.98
C VAL A 200 10.28 -10.60 3.86
N ALA A 201 10.67 -11.87 3.78
CA ALA A 201 11.86 -12.39 4.43
C ALA A 201 13.09 -11.63 3.91
N LYS A 202 13.75 -10.88 4.80
CA LYS A 202 15.00 -10.17 4.50
C LYS A 202 15.96 -11.13 3.80
N SER A 203 16.27 -10.85 2.53
CA SER A 203 17.34 -11.56 1.83
C SER A 203 18.62 -11.37 2.63
N SER A 204 19.05 -12.41 3.35
CA SER A 204 20.33 -12.45 4.05
C SER A 204 21.53 -12.56 3.09
N LYS A 205 21.29 -12.31 1.80
CA LYS A 205 22.24 -12.31 0.70
C LYS A 205 22.21 -10.94 0.02
N SER A 206 23.29 -10.19 0.27
CA SER A 206 23.78 -8.95 -0.37
C SER A 206 22.88 -7.69 -0.42
N CYS A 207 21.56 -7.77 -0.53
CA CYS A 207 20.68 -6.58 -0.53
C CYS A 207 19.43 -6.83 0.33
N ALA A 208 19.42 -6.35 1.58
CA ALA A 208 18.22 -6.44 2.41
C ALA A 208 17.23 -5.33 2.06
N PHE A 209 15.98 -5.70 1.74
CA PHE A 209 14.84 -4.78 1.65
C PHE A 209 13.91 -5.01 2.84
N ASP A 210 13.50 -3.94 3.50
CA ASP A 210 12.64 -3.96 4.70
C ASP A 210 11.52 -2.94 4.53
N MET A 211 10.38 -3.40 3.98
CA MET A 211 9.21 -2.55 3.73
C MET A 211 8.65 -1.91 5.01
N TYR A 212 8.70 -2.64 6.14
CA TYR A 212 8.18 -2.15 7.42
C TYR A 212 8.95 -0.92 7.90
N ASN A 213 10.29 -1.00 7.91
CA ASN A 213 11.12 0.15 8.23
C ASN A 213 11.22 1.15 7.07
N GLY A 214 10.87 0.74 5.85
CA GLY A 214 11.04 1.52 4.62
C GLY A 214 12.51 1.68 4.24
N SER A 215 13.32 0.66 4.47
CA SER A 215 14.77 0.71 4.26
C SER A 215 15.30 -0.36 3.30
N MET A 216 16.41 -0.04 2.64
CA MET A 216 17.06 -0.88 1.64
C MET A 216 18.57 -0.73 1.71
N ASP A 217 19.29 -1.84 1.55
CA ASP A 217 20.71 -1.87 1.25
C ASP A 217 20.96 -1.65 -0.25
N ILE A 218 21.78 -0.65 -0.59
CA ILE A 218 22.16 -0.32 -1.99
C ILE A 218 23.69 -0.39 -2.13
N GLU A 219 24.17 -1.16 -3.10
CA GLU A 219 25.60 -1.33 -3.37
C GLU A 219 26.14 -0.26 -4.34
N VAL A 220 26.94 0.68 -3.83
CA VAL A 220 27.46 1.82 -4.61
C VAL A 220 29.00 1.84 -4.66
N GLY A 221 29.57 2.26 -5.78
CA GLY A 221 31.02 2.33 -6.00
C GLY A 221 31.51 1.35 -7.08
N PRO A 222 32.81 1.01 -7.06
CA PRO A 222 33.44 0.27 -8.16
C PRO A 222 32.89 -1.17 -8.33
N GLU A 223 32.25 -1.42 -9.46
CA GLU A 223 31.70 -2.71 -9.89
C GLU A 223 32.68 -3.89 -9.72
N ALA A 224 33.96 -3.67 -10.04
CA ALA A 224 35.00 -4.70 -10.01
C ALA A 224 35.65 -4.93 -8.63
N GLY A 225 35.17 -4.29 -7.55
CA GLY A 225 35.80 -4.31 -6.22
C GLY A 225 34.93 -4.78 -5.06
N GLY A 226 33.65 -5.02 -5.28
CA GLY A 226 32.63 -5.03 -4.23
C GLY A 226 32.31 -3.60 -3.81
N GLY A 227 31.11 -3.14 -4.11
CA GLY A 227 30.65 -1.81 -3.76
C GLY A 227 30.50 -1.63 -2.25
N ARG A 228 30.42 -0.37 -1.83
CA ARG A 228 30.03 0.00 -0.47
C ARG A 228 28.53 -0.17 -0.36
N VAL A 229 28.08 -1.01 0.57
CA VAL A 229 26.66 -1.11 0.90
C VAL A 229 26.27 0.11 1.73
N VAL A 230 25.33 0.91 1.23
CA VAL A 230 24.69 2.00 1.95
C VAL A 230 23.29 1.55 2.32
N ASN A 231 23.02 1.44 3.62
CA ASN A 231 21.65 1.27 4.11
C ASN A 231 20.94 2.63 4.05
N VAL A 232 19.93 2.75 3.21
CA VAL A 232 19.08 3.94 3.09
C VAL A 232 17.71 3.67 3.67
N ASN A 233 17.06 4.71 4.17
CA ASN A 233 15.62 4.72 4.43
C ASN A 233 14.94 5.58 3.37
N VAL A 234 13.66 5.32 3.06
CA VAL A 234 12.88 6.19 2.17
C VAL A 234 12.75 7.61 2.72
N GLU A 235 12.87 7.79 4.04
CA GLU A 235 12.93 9.08 4.70
C GLU A 235 14.38 9.59 4.94
N SER A 236 15.40 8.99 4.31
CA SER A 236 16.79 9.50 4.34
C SER A 236 17.01 10.68 3.39
N THR A 237 17.88 11.61 3.79
CA THR A 237 18.36 12.71 2.96
C THR A 237 19.69 12.37 2.27
N MET A 238 20.10 13.18 1.30
CA MET A 238 21.42 13.08 0.68
C MET A 238 22.57 13.33 1.69
N VAL A 239 22.31 14.07 2.77
CA VAL A 239 23.27 14.23 3.89
C VAL A 239 23.49 12.90 4.61
N ASP A 240 22.42 12.16 4.90
CA ASP A 240 22.52 10.85 5.57
C ASP A 240 23.29 9.84 4.71
N VAL A 241 23.11 9.87 3.38
CA VAL A 241 23.85 9.05 2.41
C VAL A 241 25.35 9.41 2.40
N CYS A 242 25.69 10.70 2.30
CA CYS A 242 27.08 11.16 2.38
C CYS A 242 27.77 10.79 3.70
N HIS A 243 27.02 10.88 4.81
CA HIS A 243 27.48 10.49 6.13
C HIS A 243 27.76 8.98 6.22
N ALA A 244 26.82 8.14 5.75
CA ALA A 244 26.98 6.68 5.73
C ALA A 244 28.21 6.21 4.91
N LEU A 245 28.61 6.97 3.89
CA LEU A 245 29.78 6.71 3.06
C LEU A 245 31.11 7.20 3.65
N ASN A 246 31.08 7.86 4.82
CA ASN A 246 32.20 8.54 5.44
C ASN A 246 32.87 9.61 4.53
N ILE A 247 32.11 10.24 3.63
CA ILE A 247 32.60 11.35 2.79
C ILE A 247 33.01 12.54 3.68
N ASP A 248 32.30 12.74 4.79
CA ASP A 248 32.50 13.81 5.76
C ASP A 248 33.61 13.57 6.80
N SER A 249 34.55 12.66 6.52
CA SER A 249 35.58 12.21 7.47
C SER A 249 36.59 13.27 7.96
N ASN A 250 36.45 14.53 7.49
CA ASN A 250 37.15 15.72 8.00
C ASN A 250 36.31 16.58 8.98
N GLY A 251 35.13 16.14 9.40
CA GLY A 251 34.43 16.68 10.59
C GLY A 251 33.78 18.07 10.45
N GLY A 252 33.41 18.48 9.22
CA GLY A 252 32.89 19.82 8.94
C GLY A 252 31.37 19.97 8.87
N THR A 253 30.61 18.88 8.69
CA THR A 253 29.16 18.95 8.45
C THR A 253 28.35 18.96 9.74
N SER A 254 27.88 20.15 10.12
CA SER A 254 26.89 20.36 11.20
C SER A 254 25.43 20.17 10.74
N ALA A 255 25.23 19.40 9.67
CA ALA A 255 23.91 19.16 9.10
C ALA A 255 23.10 18.18 9.98
N PRO A 256 21.79 18.41 10.19
CA PRO A 256 20.97 17.57 11.05
C PRO A 256 20.67 16.23 10.36
N LEU A 257 21.19 15.14 10.91
CA LEU A 257 20.94 13.78 10.42
C LEU A 257 19.55 13.27 10.79
N VAL A 258 18.95 12.47 9.91
CA VAL A 258 17.69 11.77 10.16
C VAL A 258 17.98 10.50 10.98
N GLN A 259 18.07 10.66 12.30
CA GLN A 259 18.26 9.52 13.21
C GLN A 259 16.93 8.85 13.56
N PHE A 260 16.79 7.60 13.13
CA PHE A 260 15.67 6.74 13.46
C PHE A 260 16.09 5.60 14.38
N ASP A 261 15.40 5.43 15.50
CA ASP A 261 15.60 4.24 16.35
C ASP A 261 15.08 3.00 15.60
N THR A 262 15.98 2.07 15.30
CA THR A 262 15.73 0.82 14.54
C THR A 262 15.26 -0.34 15.43
N LYS A 263 15.02 -0.08 16.72
CA LYS A 263 14.69 -1.08 17.74
C LYS A 263 13.25 -1.59 17.72
N THR A 264 12.38 -1.05 16.86
CA THR A 264 10.99 -1.51 16.71
C THR A 264 10.94 -2.79 15.89
N GLY A 265 11.15 -3.93 16.55
CA GLY A 265 11.04 -5.28 15.98
C GLY A 265 9.59 -5.71 15.70
N GLY A 266 8.82 -4.88 15.01
CA GLY A 266 7.50 -5.24 14.49
C GLY A 266 7.64 -6.26 13.35
N GLY A 267 6.77 -7.26 13.32
CA GLY A 267 6.67 -8.16 12.17
C GLY A 267 6.17 -7.37 10.95
N GLY A 268 6.91 -7.44 9.84
CA GLY A 268 6.51 -6.77 8.60
C GLY A 268 5.15 -7.27 8.12
N VAL A 269 4.34 -6.35 7.59
CA VAL A 269 3.03 -6.71 7.03
C VAL A 269 3.24 -7.41 5.70
N VAL A 270 2.86 -8.70 5.62
CA VAL A 270 2.91 -9.49 4.39
C VAL A 270 1.71 -9.16 3.51
N MET A 271 1.54 -7.89 3.13
CA MET A 271 0.44 -7.40 2.28
C MET A 271 0.86 -6.24 1.39
N ASN A 272 0.17 -6.10 0.26
CA ASN A 272 0.14 -4.86 -0.50
C ASN A 272 -0.72 -3.82 0.24
N VAL A 273 -0.17 -2.62 0.48
CA VAL A 273 -0.80 -1.54 1.26
C VAL A 273 -1.05 -0.34 0.36
N LEU A 274 -2.33 0.00 0.14
CA LEU A 274 -2.73 1.15 -0.67
C LEU A 274 -3.45 2.18 0.22
N CYS A 275 -2.86 3.37 0.34
CA CYS A 275 -3.41 4.50 1.09
C CYS A 275 -4.42 5.30 0.24
N PRO A 276 -5.17 6.25 0.83
CA PRO A 276 -6.19 7.04 0.12
C PRO A 276 -5.68 7.71 -1.15
N HIS A 277 -6.52 7.73 -2.20
CA HIS A 277 -6.19 8.25 -3.54
C HIS A 277 -5.01 7.56 -4.27
N SER A 278 -4.39 6.51 -3.71
CA SER A 278 -3.42 5.71 -4.46
C SER A 278 -4.10 4.75 -5.44
N SER A 279 -3.39 4.35 -6.50
CA SER A 279 -3.96 3.49 -7.55
C SER A 279 -2.92 2.60 -8.24
N ILE A 280 -3.38 1.44 -8.70
CA ILE A 280 -2.64 0.54 -9.59
C ILE A 280 -3.52 0.29 -10.82
N LEU A 281 -3.05 0.72 -11.98
CA LEU A 281 -3.78 0.71 -13.26
C LEU A 281 -2.94 -0.03 -14.30
N HIS A 282 -3.60 -0.81 -15.16
CA HIS A 282 -3.01 -1.45 -16.35
C HIS A 282 -1.70 -2.23 -16.15
N THR A 283 -1.38 -2.65 -14.92
CA THR A 283 -0.09 -3.26 -14.54
C THR A 283 -0.31 -4.75 -14.24
N PRO A 284 0.21 -5.68 -15.05
CA PRO A 284 -0.20 -7.09 -15.01
C PRO A 284 0.47 -7.90 -13.87
N GLN A 285 1.59 -7.41 -13.33
CA GLN A 285 2.33 -8.03 -12.24
C GLN A 285 2.70 -6.98 -11.20
N THR A 286 2.21 -7.13 -9.97
CA THR A 286 2.67 -6.33 -8.82
C THR A 286 2.81 -7.20 -7.59
N ASN A 287 3.93 -7.08 -6.87
CA ASN A 287 4.23 -7.87 -5.67
C ASN A 287 4.81 -6.98 -4.57
N HIS A 288 4.29 -7.11 -3.34
CA HIS A 288 4.81 -6.44 -2.14
C HIS A 288 5.06 -4.94 -2.36
N VAL A 289 3.98 -4.16 -2.56
CA VAL A 289 4.06 -2.70 -2.70
C VAL A 289 3.35 -1.94 -1.58
N GLN A 290 3.90 -0.79 -1.22
CA GLN A 290 3.28 0.18 -0.32
C GLN A 290 3.14 1.52 -1.04
N LEU A 291 1.90 1.93 -1.31
CA LEU A 291 1.54 3.18 -1.94
C LEU A 291 0.97 4.15 -0.90
N LEU A 292 1.65 5.27 -0.65
CA LEU A 292 1.15 6.35 0.20
C LEU A 292 0.22 7.29 -0.58
N PRO A 293 -0.48 8.24 0.08
CA PRO A 293 -1.56 8.99 -0.56
C PRO A 293 -1.18 9.64 -1.89
N HIS A 294 -2.08 9.58 -2.87
CA HIS A 294 -1.90 10.09 -4.25
C HIS A 294 -0.78 9.42 -5.09
N SER A 295 0.01 8.49 -4.57
CA SER A 295 0.99 7.76 -5.38
C SER A 295 0.32 6.76 -6.35
N SER A 296 0.92 6.51 -7.51
CA SER A 296 0.30 5.64 -8.53
C SER A 296 1.27 4.78 -9.32
N ILE A 297 0.77 3.61 -9.74
CA ILE A 297 1.41 2.73 -10.71
C ILE A 297 0.46 2.63 -11.91
N ASP A 298 0.84 3.09 -13.10
CA ASP A 298 -0.01 3.01 -14.30
C ASP A 298 0.72 2.47 -15.54
N SER A 299 0.19 1.39 -16.10
CA SER A 299 0.69 0.78 -17.34
C SER A 299 2.15 0.33 -17.24
N ALA A 300 2.62 -0.05 -16.03
CA ALA A 300 3.94 -0.63 -15.83
C ALA A 300 3.97 -2.09 -16.30
N THR A 301 5.16 -2.62 -16.63
CA THR A 301 5.33 -4.00 -17.07
C THR A 301 5.30 -4.95 -15.88
N SER A 302 6.08 -4.64 -14.84
CA SER A 302 6.01 -5.30 -13.54
C SER A 302 6.59 -4.41 -12.43
N VAL A 303 6.08 -4.55 -11.20
CA VAL A 303 6.60 -3.84 -10.01
C VAL A 303 6.72 -4.81 -8.84
N SER A 304 7.85 -4.80 -8.15
CA SER A 304 8.10 -5.68 -7.00
C SER A 304 8.87 -4.96 -5.89
N SER A 305 8.50 -5.18 -4.63
CA SER A 305 9.19 -4.60 -3.46
C SER A 305 9.37 -3.07 -3.60
N ALA A 306 8.26 -2.34 -3.78
CA ALA A 306 8.30 -0.89 -4.04
C ALA A 306 7.53 -0.09 -2.98
N LEU A 307 8.19 0.94 -2.43
CA LEU A 307 7.60 1.89 -1.47
C LEU A 307 7.56 3.27 -2.12
N LEU A 308 6.34 3.78 -2.33
CA LEU A 308 6.07 5.06 -2.97
C LEU A 308 5.51 6.04 -1.93
N LEU A 309 6.24 7.12 -1.65
CA LEU A 309 5.76 8.27 -0.86
C LEU A 309 4.78 9.13 -1.69
N PRO A 310 4.07 10.12 -1.09
CA PRO A 310 2.99 10.83 -1.78
C PRO A 310 3.36 11.47 -3.12
N GLU A 311 2.41 11.48 -4.06
CA GLU A 311 2.56 12.01 -5.43
C GLU A 311 3.67 11.33 -6.29
N SER A 312 4.33 10.27 -5.81
CA SER A 312 5.32 9.54 -6.62
C SER A 312 4.65 8.56 -7.60
N THR A 313 5.27 8.34 -8.77
CA THR A 313 4.66 7.57 -9.87
C THR A 313 5.60 6.56 -10.53
N ILE A 314 5.10 5.36 -10.84
CA ILE A 314 5.73 4.41 -11.78
C ILE A 314 4.80 4.25 -12.98
N LYS A 315 5.26 4.53 -14.20
CA LYS A 315 4.36 4.54 -15.37
C LYS A 315 4.99 4.15 -16.71
N ASN A 316 4.13 3.93 -17.70
CA ASN A 316 4.50 3.81 -19.12
C ASN A 316 5.53 2.69 -19.42
N GLY A 317 5.25 1.46 -18.99
CA GLY A 317 5.99 0.25 -19.38
C GLY A 317 7.25 -0.07 -18.58
N CYS A 318 7.49 0.60 -17.44
CA CYS A 318 8.66 0.33 -16.61
C CYS A 318 8.66 -1.07 -15.97
N THR A 319 9.86 -1.60 -15.74
CA THR A 319 10.11 -2.80 -14.93
C THR A 319 10.81 -2.39 -13.64
N VAL A 320 10.22 -2.67 -12.47
CA VAL A 320 10.75 -2.17 -11.19
C VAL A 320 10.91 -3.28 -10.16
N SER A 321 12.08 -3.38 -9.54
CA SER A 321 12.28 -4.21 -8.34
C SER A 321 13.11 -3.52 -7.27
N HIS A 322 12.69 -3.60 -6.00
CA HIS A 322 13.38 -3.01 -4.86
C HIS A 322 13.58 -1.50 -5.05
N ALA A 323 12.50 -0.73 -4.90
CA ALA A 323 12.50 0.70 -5.17
C ALA A 323 11.93 1.50 -3.99
N LEU A 324 12.63 2.57 -3.62
CA LEU A 324 12.18 3.56 -2.64
C LEU A 324 12.02 4.89 -3.37
N LEU A 325 10.80 5.43 -3.45
CA LEU A 325 10.48 6.68 -4.16
C LEU A 325 9.98 7.71 -3.15
N GLN A 326 10.71 8.81 -2.99
CA GLN A 326 10.26 9.98 -2.23
C GLN A 326 9.19 10.79 -2.99
N TRP A 327 8.66 11.81 -2.31
CA TRP A 327 7.56 12.62 -2.82
C TRP A 327 7.85 13.23 -4.20
N ASN A 328 6.88 13.06 -5.12
CA ASN A 328 6.96 13.45 -6.53
C ASN A 328 8.04 12.74 -7.37
N ALA A 329 8.73 11.72 -6.86
CA ALA A 329 9.68 10.94 -7.66
C ALA A 329 8.96 10.16 -8.78
N THR A 330 9.60 10.04 -9.94
CA THR A 330 8.97 9.43 -11.14
C THR A 330 9.88 8.41 -11.82
N LEU A 331 9.35 7.20 -12.05
CA LEU A 331 9.88 6.20 -12.98
C LEU A 331 8.96 6.16 -14.20
N THR A 332 9.50 6.39 -15.40
CA THR A 332 8.67 6.48 -16.62
C THR A 332 9.33 5.91 -17.87
N SER A 333 8.46 5.60 -18.84
CA SER A 333 8.78 5.50 -20.27
C SER A 333 9.76 4.37 -20.58
N GLN A 334 9.34 3.14 -20.27
CA GLN A 334 10.08 1.89 -20.53
C GLN A 334 11.48 1.90 -19.93
N SER A 335 11.59 2.37 -18.68
CA SER A 335 12.82 2.33 -17.90
C SER A 335 12.81 1.12 -16.97
N ASP A 336 13.97 0.51 -16.79
CA ASP A 336 14.19 -0.68 -15.97
C ASP A 336 15.01 -0.29 -14.74
N ALA A 337 14.46 -0.54 -13.54
CA ALA A 337 14.99 0.01 -12.29
C ALA A 337 15.07 -1.03 -11.16
N HIS A 338 16.28 -1.25 -10.63
CA HIS A 338 16.57 -2.33 -9.68
C HIS A 338 17.42 -1.87 -8.48
N HIS A 339 16.93 -2.03 -7.25
CA HIS A 339 17.63 -1.55 -6.04
C HIS A 339 17.94 -0.05 -6.11
N VAL A 340 16.91 0.77 -6.30
CA VAL A 340 17.05 2.22 -6.48
C VAL A 340 16.36 3.03 -5.39
N PHE A 341 17.02 4.11 -4.98
CA PHE A 341 16.42 5.12 -4.11
C PHE A 341 16.34 6.45 -4.87
N LEU A 342 15.12 6.87 -5.14
CA LEU A 342 14.80 8.11 -5.82
C LEU A 342 14.35 9.13 -4.77
N MET A 343 15.20 10.13 -4.50
CA MET A 343 14.83 11.23 -3.62
C MET A 343 13.82 12.19 -4.29
N GLU A 344 13.33 13.15 -3.51
CA GLU A 344 12.28 14.08 -3.86
C GLU A 344 12.43 14.73 -5.26
N ARG A 345 11.36 14.68 -6.04
CA ARG A 345 11.29 15.19 -7.44
C ARG A 345 12.33 14.59 -8.42
N SER A 346 13.03 13.52 -8.07
CA SER A 346 13.93 12.85 -9.02
C SER A 346 13.17 12.08 -10.11
N GLU A 347 13.72 12.02 -11.32
CA GLU A 347 13.09 11.39 -12.48
C GLU A 347 14.02 10.44 -13.23
N VAL A 348 13.52 9.25 -13.53
CA VAL A 348 14.19 8.23 -14.35
C VAL A 348 13.34 7.93 -15.57
N GLY A 349 13.86 8.31 -16.74
CA GLY A 349 13.29 8.03 -18.04
C GLY A 349 13.52 9.15 -19.06
N PRO A 350 13.39 8.85 -20.37
CA PRO A 350 12.91 7.59 -20.93
C PRO A 350 14.01 6.55 -21.14
N HIS A 351 13.62 5.29 -21.37
CA HIS A 351 14.49 4.18 -21.78
C HIS A 351 15.81 4.08 -20.99
N SER A 352 15.72 4.27 -19.68
CA SER A 352 16.88 4.30 -18.78
C SER A 352 17.01 2.95 -18.07
N PHE A 353 18.21 2.39 -18.02
CA PHE A 353 18.53 1.28 -17.14
C PHE A 353 19.23 1.82 -15.92
N THR A 354 18.71 1.54 -14.73
CA THR A 354 19.34 1.94 -13.48
C THR A 354 19.35 0.80 -12.48
N ALA A 355 20.53 0.51 -11.91
CA ALA A 355 20.63 -0.44 -10.82
C ALA A 355 21.57 0.02 -9.71
N ASN A 356 21.25 -0.39 -8.49
CA ASN A 356 22.04 -0.13 -7.27
C ASN A 356 22.43 1.36 -7.13
N THR A 357 21.48 2.28 -7.35
CA THR A 357 21.76 3.70 -7.52
C THR A 357 20.88 4.57 -6.63
N ILE A 358 21.47 5.64 -6.08
CA ILE A 358 20.77 6.67 -5.30
C ILE A 358 20.75 7.97 -6.12
N TYR A 359 19.55 8.47 -6.37
CA TYR A 359 19.28 9.75 -7.01
C TYR A 359 19.00 10.77 -5.91
N GLY A 360 19.76 11.86 -5.87
CA GLY A 360 19.50 12.99 -4.99
C GLY A 360 18.26 13.79 -5.40
N PRO A 361 17.87 14.80 -4.59
CA PRO A 361 16.77 15.70 -4.90
C PRO A 361 16.92 16.31 -6.31
N ASP A 362 15.80 16.48 -7.02
CA ASP A 362 15.74 17.13 -8.35
C ASP A 362 16.67 16.51 -9.44
N SER A 363 17.20 15.31 -9.20
CA SER A 363 18.10 14.62 -10.12
C SER A 363 17.34 13.88 -11.22
N HIS A 364 17.79 14.00 -12.47
CA HIS A 364 17.12 13.40 -13.63
C HIS A 364 18.10 12.59 -14.49
N VAL A 365 17.61 11.47 -15.04
CA VAL A 365 18.31 10.70 -16.09
C VAL A 365 17.36 10.51 -17.26
N SER A 366 17.72 11.11 -18.39
CA SER A 366 16.91 11.13 -19.61
C SER A 366 17.43 10.17 -20.68
N GLY A 367 17.64 8.92 -20.28
CA GLY A 367 18.18 7.85 -21.12
C GLY A 367 19.62 7.48 -20.78
N GLY A 368 19.96 6.20 -21.01
CA GLY A 368 21.29 5.65 -20.75
C GLY A 368 21.30 4.64 -19.60
N GLU A 369 22.49 4.42 -19.06
CA GLU A 369 22.80 3.35 -18.10
C GLU A 369 23.41 3.97 -16.84
N VAL A 370 22.88 3.66 -15.66
CA VAL A 370 23.37 4.18 -14.38
C VAL A 370 23.49 3.08 -13.33
N HIS A 371 24.73 2.72 -13.00
CA HIS A 371 25.05 1.59 -12.13
C HIS A 371 25.87 2.00 -10.93
N CYS A 372 25.54 1.43 -9.77
CA CYS A 372 26.34 1.50 -8.55
C CYS A 372 26.74 2.93 -8.18
N THR A 373 25.88 3.92 -8.46
CA THR A 373 26.23 5.34 -8.47
C THR A 373 25.40 6.11 -7.45
N ILE A 374 25.94 7.23 -6.99
CA ILE A 374 25.18 8.26 -6.26
C ILE A 374 25.46 9.58 -6.94
N PHE A 375 24.40 10.32 -7.25
CA PHE A 375 24.51 11.66 -7.81
C PHE A 375 23.31 12.52 -7.39
N GLY A 376 23.57 13.80 -7.13
CA GLY A 376 22.66 14.80 -6.56
C GLY A 376 23.42 16.07 -6.20
#